data_AF-A0A919B217-F1
#
_entry.id   AF-A0A919B217-F1
#
_cell.length_a   1.000
_cell.length_b   1.000
_cell.length_c   1.000
_cell.angle_alpha   90.00
_cell.angle_beta   90.00
_cell.angle_gamma   90.00
#
_symmetry.space_group_name_H-M   'P 1'
#
loop_
_entity.id
_entity.type
_entity.pdbx_description
1 polymer ?
#
loop_
_entity_poly.entity_id
_entity_poly.type
_entity_poly.pdbx_seq_one_letter_code
_entity_poly.pdbx_strand_id
1 'polypeptide(L)'
;MTDWSGLSDAYGSAEGVPALLDRFEADPGGAWSELMDRLCPVLDTAFSASFAALPRLARMAAGLRPVDRRWALLAAGPIVACARRTAEGVAACEAQAPHIAELSRLTAECLRLPLETEDYVNLLQAA
;
A
#
# COMPACT_ATOMS: atom_id res chain seq x y z
N MET A 1 -11.69 5.21 12.94
CA MET A 1 -10.46 4.49 13.31
C MET A 1 -10.68 3.04 12.92
N THR A 2 -9.75 2.44 12.18
CA THR A 2 -9.88 1.04 11.74
C THR A 2 -9.76 0.11 12.93
N ASP A 3 -10.68 -0.85 13.07
CA ASP A 3 -10.56 -1.94 14.06
C ASP A 3 -9.67 -3.05 13.51
N TRP A 4 -8.38 -2.97 13.81
CA TRP A 4 -7.36 -3.92 13.33
C TRP A 4 -7.44 -5.30 13.98
N SER A 5 -8.06 -5.40 15.16
CA SER A 5 -8.19 -6.67 15.89
C SER A 5 -9.14 -7.65 15.22
N GLY A 6 -10.12 -7.12 14.46
CA GLY A 6 -11.03 -7.91 13.63
C GLY A 6 -10.53 -8.19 12.22
N LEU A 7 -9.31 -7.75 11.88
CA LEU A 7 -8.71 -7.93 10.55
C LEU A 7 -7.64 -9.01 10.59
N SER A 8 -7.33 -9.51 9.40
CA SER A 8 -6.32 -10.53 9.18
C SER A 8 -5.24 -10.07 8.22
N ASP A 9 -4.03 -10.59 8.45
CA ASP A 9 -2.88 -10.50 7.57
C ASP A 9 -2.30 -11.91 7.29
N ALA A 10 -1.15 -11.99 6.62
CA ALA A 10 -0.53 -13.26 6.26
C ALA A 10 -0.22 -14.20 7.44
N TYR A 11 -0.11 -13.67 8.66
CA TYR A 11 0.22 -14.42 9.87
C TYR A 11 -0.97 -14.60 10.81
N GLY A 12 -2.19 -14.25 10.39
CA GLY A 12 -3.39 -14.35 11.21
C GLY A 12 -3.89 -12.98 11.63
N SER A 13 -3.70 -12.58 12.89
CA SER A 13 -4.21 -11.31 13.43
C SER A 13 -3.43 -10.10 12.90
N ALA A 14 -4.15 -9.03 12.56
CA ALA A 14 -3.58 -7.77 12.07
C ALA A 14 -3.40 -6.70 13.16
N GLU A 15 -3.55 -7.04 14.44
CA GLU A 15 -3.42 -6.09 15.56
C GLU A 15 -2.07 -5.34 15.57
N GLY A 16 -1.00 -5.96 15.07
CA GLY A 16 0.34 -5.36 14.98
C GLY A 16 0.55 -4.46 13.76
N VAL A 17 -0.33 -4.48 12.77
CA VAL A 17 -0.17 -3.72 11.51
C VAL A 17 -0.10 -2.20 11.72
N PRO A 18 -0.87 -1.57 12.63
CA PRO A 18 -0.74 -0.14 12.91
C PRO A 18 0.66 0.28 13.33
N ALA A 19 1.25 -0.45 14.28
CA ALA A 19 2.61 -0.17 14.74
C ALA A 19 3.66 -0.41 13.64
N LEU A 20 3.44 -1.40 12.78
CA LEU A 20 4.27 -1.63 11.61
C LEU A 20 4.16 -0.48 10.59
N LEU A 21 2.95 0.05 10.36
CA LEU A 21 2.74 1.24 9.51
C LEU A 21 3.40 2.49 10.10
N ASP A 22 3.38 2.68 11.42
CA ASP A 22 4.07 3.81 12.06
C ASP A 22 5.59 3.68 11.94
N ARG A 23 6.15 2.47 12.08
CA ARG A 23 7.58 2.22 11.79
C ARG A 23 7.91 2.46 10.33
N PHE A 24 7.04 2.03 9.42
CA PHE A 24 7.21 2.26 7.99
C PHE A 24 7.15 3.75 7.62
N GLU A 25 6.32 4.55 8.28
CA GLU A 25 6.30 6.02 8.10
C GLU A 25 7.64 6.65 8.50
N ALA A 26 8.29 6.13 9.55
CA ALA A 26 9.54 6.65 10.08
C ALA A 26 10.78 6.17 9.29
N ASP A 27 10.81 4.90 8.90
CA ASP A 27 11.88 4.27 8.13
C ASP A 27 11.30 3.23 7.14
N PRO A 28 10.89 3.67 5.94
CA PRO A 28 10.31 2.78 4.96
C PRO A 28 11.24 1.63 4.54
N GLY A 29 12.54 1.89 4.43
CA GLY A 29 13.52 0.89 4.01
C GLY A 29 13.71 -0.21 5.05
N GLY A 30 13.78 0.15 6.33
CA GLY A 30 13.91 -0.81 7.42
C GLY A 30 12.67 -1.66 7.67
N ALA A 31 11.48 -1.14 7.37
CA ALA A 31 10.21 -1.84 7.58
C ALA A 31 9.64 -2.52 6.32
N TRP A 32 10.22 -2.29 5.13
CA TRP A 32 9.66 -2.74 3.85
C TRP A 32 9.36 -4.24 3.79
N SER A 33 10.36 -5.09 4.07
CA SER A 33 10.19 -6.54 3.98
C SER A 33 9.07 -7.03 4.88
N GLU A 34 9.08 -6.61 6.15
CA GLU A 34 8.06 -7.02 7.11
C GLU A 34 6.66 -6.52 6.72
N LEU A 35 6.55 -5.28 6.24
CA LEU A 35 5.27 -4.73 5.77
C LEU A 35 4.72 -5.55 4.61
N MET A 36 5.55 -5.84 3.61
CA MET A 36 5.11 -6.58 2.44
C MET A 36 4.82 -8.04 2.78
N ASP A 37 5.59 -8.69 3.64
CA ASP A 37 5.33 -10.07 4.09
C ASP A 37 3.99 -10.20 4.82
N ARG A 38 3.56 -9.18 5.58
CA ARG A 38 2.25 -9.21 6.25
C ARG A 38 1.10 -8.85 5.30
N LEU A 39 1.25 -7.79 4.50
CA LEU A 39 0.15 -7.23 3.72
C LEU A 39 0.02 -7.81 2.31
N CYS A 40 1.11 -8.28 1.70
CA CYS A 40 1.12 -8.82 0.34
C CYS A 40 2.35 -9.72 0.12
N PRO A 41 2.48 -10.86 0.84
CA PRO A 41 3.68 -11.71 0.83
C PRO A 41 3.98 -12.34 -0.53
N VAL A 42 2.93 -12.55 -1.33
CA VAL A 42 3.01 -12.97 -2.72
C VAL A 42 2.19 -11.95 -3.50
N LEU A 43 2.71 -11.43 -4.61
CA LEU A 43 2.06 -10.40 -5.46
C LEU A 43 0.68 -10.82 -6.02
N ASP A 44 0.16 -11.98 -5.60
CA ASP A 44 -1.15 -12.50 -5.92
C ASP A 44 -2.18 -12.47 -4.77
N THR A 45 -1.76 -12.26 -3.52
CA THR A 45 -2.58 -12.49 -2.32
C THR A 45 -2.64 -11.26 -1.41
N ALA A 46 -3.85 -10.77 -1.15
CA ALA A 46 -4.13 -9.70 -0.19
C ALA A 46 -5.13 -10.15 0.87
N PHE A 47 -5.04 -9.50 2.04
CA PHE A 47 -5.88 -9.76 3.20
C PHE A 47 -6.69 -8.53 3.57
N SER A 48 -7.60 -8.67 4.53
CA SER A 48 -8.44 -7.57 4.99
C SER A 48 -7.61 -6.40 5.57
N ALA A 49 -6.48 -6.69 6.22
CA ALA A 49 -5.52 -5.69 6.67
C ALA A 49 -4.85 -4.93 5.53
N SER A 50 -4.62 -5.59 4.38
CA SER A 50 -4.00 -4.98 3.21
C SER A 50 -4.85 -3.82 2.68
N PHE A 51 -6.15 -4.05 2.50
CA PHE A 51 -7.07 -3.00 2.05
C PHE A 51 -7.25 -1.91 3.10
N ALA A 52 -7.29 -2.28 4.38
CA ALA A 52 -7.39 -1.34 5.48
C ALA A 52 -6.15 -0.42 5.64
N ALA A 53 -5.00 -0.81 5.08
CA ALA A 53 -3.79 0.00 5.06
C ALA A 53 -3.81 1.10 3.98
N LEU A 54 -4.61 0.95 2.91
CA LEU A 54 -4.66 1.90 1.78
C LEU A 54 -4.91 3.37 2.20
N PRO A 55 -5.84 3.69 3.14
CA PRO A 55 -6.01 5.06 3.63
C PRO A 55 -4.77 5.64 4.31
N ARG A 56 -3.97 4.80 4.98
CA ARG A 56 -2.75 5.25 5.67
C ARG A 56 -1.63 5.47 4.66
N LEU A 57 -1.46 4.55 3.71
CA LEU A 57 -0.51 4.67 2.61
C LEU A 57 -0.80 5.92 1.74
N ALA A 58 -2.07 6.19 1.44
CA ALA A 58 -2.46 7.40 0.71
C ALA A 58 -2.10 8.68 1.47
N ARG A 59 -2.34 8.73 2.79
CA ARG A 59 -1.98 9.87 3.64
C ARG A 59 -0.47 10.07 3.71
N MET A 60 0.31 9.01 3.89
CA MET A 60 1.78 9.06 3.85
C MET A 60 2.27 9.61 2.51
N ALA A 61 1.76 9.06 1.40
CA ALA A 61 2.17 9.47 0.07
C ALA A 61 1.87 10.95 -0.21
N ALA A 62 0.71 11.44 0.22
CA ALA A 62 0.31 12.84 0.05
C ALA A 62 1.17 13.81 0.88
N GLY A 63 1.58 13.41 2.08
CA GLY A 63 2.37 14.25 2.99
C GLY A 63 3.88 14.30 2.69
N LEU A 64 4.40 13.34 1.91
CA LEU A 64 5.83 13.21 1.62
C LEU A 64 6.22 13.87 0.30
N ARG A 65 7.49 14.25 0.16
CA ARG A 65 8.05 14.72 -1.13
C ARG A 65 8.05 13.58 -2.15
N PRO A 66 8.08 13.85 -3.48
CA PRO A 66 8.02 12.82 -4.51
C PRO A 66 9.01 11.65 -4.34
N VAL A 67 10.27 11.94 -3.97
CA VAL A 67 11.29 10.91 -3.74
C VAL A 67 10.99 10.03 -2.52
N ASP A 68 10.34 10.58 -1.50
CA ASP A 68 10.06 9.90 -0.24
C ASP A 68 8.72 9.14 -0.30
N ARG A 69 7.73 9.64 -1.05
CA ARG A 69 6.40 9.00 -1.19
C ARG A 69 6.43 7.70 -1.99
N ARG A 70 7.49 7.44 -2.78
CA ARG A 70 7.58 6.25 -3.65
C ARG A 70 7.34 4.94 -2.87
N TRP A 71 7.85 4.85 -1.65
CA TRP A 71 7.68 3.67 -0.81
C TRP A 71 6.22 3.35 -0.52
N ALA A 72 5.42 4.36 -0.17
CA ALA A 72 3.99 4.18 0.07
C ALA A 72 3.23 3.80 -1.21
N LEU A 73 3.62 4.36 -2.36
CA LEU A 73 3.04 4.02 -3.66
C LEU A 73 3.38 2.58 -4.08
N LEU A 74 4.63 2.17 -3.90
CA LEU A 74 5.11 0.82 -4.18
C LEU A 74 4.46 -0.23 -3.28
N ALA A 75 4.19 0.09 -2.01
CA ALA A 75 3.44 -0.80 -1.13
C ALA A 75 1.97 -0.93 -1.54
N ALA A 76 1.34 0.16 -1.98
CA ALA A 76 -0.08 0.19 -2.33
C ALA A 76 -0.41 -0.54 -3.65
N GLY A 77 0.47 -0.47 -4.65
CA GLY A 77 0.24 -1.05 -5.99
C GLY A 77 -0.16 -2.53 -5.96
N PRO A 78 0.67 -3.42 -5.38
CA PRO A 78 0.36 -4.84 -5.28
C PRO A 78 -0.96 -5.12 -4.56
N ILE A 79 -1.28 -4.36 -3.50
CA ILE A 79 -2.54 -4.52 -2.74
C ILE A 79 -3.75 -4.22 -3.64
N VAL A 80 -3.71 -3.11 -4.38
CA VAL A 80 -4.78 -2.72 -5.31
C VAL A 80 -4.91 -3.71 -6.47
N ALA A 81 -3.78 -4.20 -6.99
CA ALA A 81 -3.77 -5.22 -8.05
C ALA A 81 -4.42 -6.54 -7.56
N CYS A 82 -4.14 -6.96 -6.33
CA CYS A 82 -4.73 -8.15 -5.73
C CYS A 82 -6.24 -8.07 -5.53
N ALA A 83 -6.75 -6.89 -5.19
CA ALA A 83 -8.17 -6.69 -4.94
C ALA A 83 -9.07 -7.14 -6.10
N ARG A 84 -8.58 -7.00 -7.34
CA ARG A 84 -9.36 -7.30 -8.55
C ARG A 84 -9.56 -8.80 -8.79
N ARG A 85 -8.94 -9.67 -7.97
CA ARG A 85 -8.96 -11.12 -8.13
C ARG A 85 -10.09 -11.83 -7.38
N THR A 86 -10.72 -11.17 -6.39
CA THR A 86 -11.81 -11.75 -5.58
C THR A 86 -12.96 -10.77 -5.40
N ALA A 87 -14.17 -11.26 -5.13
CA ALA A 87 -15.34 -10.39 -4.92
C ALA A 87 -15.18 -9.55 -3.64
N GLU A 88 -14.62 -10.15 -2.59
CA GLU A 88 -14.32 -9.48 -1.33
C GLU A 88 -13.27 -8.37 -1.51
N GLY A 89 -12.24 -8.64 -2.32
CA GLY A 89 -11.22 -7.64 -2.67
C GLY A 89 -11.81 -6.48 -3.45
N VAL A 90 -12.67 -6.75 -4.44
CA VAL A 90 -13.35 -5.70 -5.21
C VAL A 90 -14.20 -4.81 -4.30
N ALA A 91 -15.02 -5.39 -3.43
CA ALA A 91 -15.84 -4.63 -2.48
C ALA A 91 -14.98 -3.79 -1.52
N ALA A 92 -13.86 -4.36 -1.03
CA ALA A 92 -12.92 -3.62 -0.20
C ALA A 92 -12.29 -2.44 -0.97
N CYS A 93 -11.92 -2.62 -2.23
CA CYS A 93 -11.40 -1.53 -3.06
C CYS A 93 -12.44 -0.46 -3.37
N GLU A 94 -13.70 -0.83 -3.61
CA GLU A 94 -14.80 0.14 -3.77
C GLU A 94 -14.95 1.00 -2.51
N ALA A 95 -14.88 0.39 -1.33
CA ALA A 95 -14.89 1.12 -0.06
C ALA A 95 -13.68 2.06 0.11
N GLN A 96 -12.54 1.73 -0.51
CA GLN A 96 -11.31 2.55 -0.49
C GLN A 96 -11.13 3.40 -1.76
N ALA A 97 -12.13 3.52 -2.63
CA ALA A 97 -11.99 4.15 -3.94
C ALA A 97 -11.39 5.58 -3.91
N PRO A 98 -11.75 6.47 -2.96
CA PRO A 98 -11.13 7.79 -2.88
C PRO A 98 -9.62 7.75 -2.61
N HIS A 99 -9.18 6.79 -1.79
CA HIS A 99 -7.76 6.64 -1.46
C HIS A 99 -6.97 6.01 -2.61
N ILE A 100 -7.57 5.06 -3.32
CA ILE A 100 -6.98 4.47 -4.52
C ILE A 100 -6.84 5.53 -5.61
N ALA A 101 -7.86 6.36 -5.82
CA ALA A 101 -7.79 7.47 -6.79
C ALA A 101 -6.67 8.47 -6.45
N GLU A 102 -6.49 8.78 -5.16
CA GLU A 102 -5.41 9.65 -4.70
C GLU A 102 -4.03 9.01 -4.93
N LEU A 103 -3.88 7.72 -4.60
CA LEU A 103 -2.65 6.96 -4.87
C LEU A 103 -2.33 6.95 -6.37
N SER A 104 -3.31 6.68 -7.24
CA SER A 104 -3.13 6.72 -8.70
C SER A 104 -2.71 8.11 -9.20
N ARG A 105 -3.31 9.18 -8.68
CA ARG A 105 -2.93 10.56 -9.03
C ARG A 105 -1.47 10.85 -8.64
N LEU A 106 -1.08 10.48 -7.42
CA LEU A 106 0.28 10.68 -6.91
C LEU A 106 1.31 9.85 -7.68
N THR A 107 0.97 8.62 -8.07
CA THR A 107 1.81 7.78 -8.95
C THR A 107 2.03 8.46 -10.31
N ALA A 108 0.96 8.97 -10.93
CA ALA A 108 1.06 9.68 -12.21
C ALA A 108 1.89 10.98 -12.11
N GLU A 109 1.91 11.64 -10.95
CA GLU A 109 2.80 12.79 -10.70
C GLU A 109 4.26 12.37 -10.60
N CYS A 110 4.57 11.30 -9.86
CA CYS A 110 5.92 10.77 -9.74
C CYS A 110 6.49 10.32 -11.09
N LEU A 111 5.68 9.64 -11.92
CA LEU A 111 6.10 9.16 -13.25
C LEU A 111 6.46 10.28 -14.23
N ARG A 112 6.11 11.55 -13.95
CA ARG A 112 6.51 12.71 -14.76
C ARG A 112 7.86 13.31 -14.35
N LEU A 113 8.44 12.85 -13.24
CA LEU A 113 9.72 13.32 -12.73
C LEU A 113 10.87 12.45 -13.26
N PRO A 114 12.11 12.96 -13.25
CA PRO A 114 13.28 12.13 -13.49
C PRO A 114 13.40 11.12 -12.34
N LEU A 115 13.11 9.86 -12.64
CA LEU A 115 13.22 8.73 -11.72
C LEU A 115 14.37 7.82 -12.18
N GLU A 116 14.99 7.12 -11.24
CA GLU A 116 15.84 5.98 -11.57
C GLU A 116 15.02 4.92 -12.31
N THR A 117 15.65 4.20 -13.24
CA THR A 117 14.95 3.22 -14.10
C THR A 117 14.15 2.19 -13.30
N GLU A 118 14.70 1.72 -12.18
CA GLU A 118 14.05 0.75 -11.30
C GLU A 118 12.79 1.32 -10.65
N ASP A 119 12.87 2.53 -10.09
CA ASP A 119 11.72 3.22 -9.50
C ASP A 119 10.63 3.50 -10.55
N TYR A 120 11.03 3.88 -11.76
CA TYR A 120 10.09 4.12 -12.86
C TYR A 120 9.33 2.84 -13.24
N VAL A 121 10.04 1.72 -13.46
CA VAL A 121 9.42 0.43 -13.81
C VAL A 121 8.49 -0.05 -12.71
N ASN A 122 8.94 0.02 -11.45
CA ASN A 122 8.15 -0.45 -10.31
C ASN A 122 6.87 0.40 -10.13
N LEU A 123 6.94 1.72 -10.27
CA LEU A 123 5.76 2.59 -10.21
C LEU A 123 4.83 2.38 -11.41
N LEU A 124 5.37 2.11 -12.60
CA LEU A 124 4.56 1.83 -13.79
C LEU A 124 3.81 0.50 -13.67
N GLN A 125 4.42 -0.53 -13.09
CA GLN A 125 3.77 -1.82 -12.82
C GLN A 125 2.71 -1.72 -11.72
N ALA A 126 2.87 -0.75 -10.81
CA ALA A 126 1.95 -0.47 -9.72
C ALA A 126 0.77 0.46 -10.11
N ALA A 127 0.78 1.04 -11.31
CA ALA A 127 -0.23 1.99 -11.82
C ALA A 127 -1.36 1.28 -12.59
#